data_AF-A0A5C3KBQ0-F1
#
_entry.id   AF-A0A5C3KBQ0-F1
#
_cell.length_a   1.000
_cell.length_b   1.000
_cell.length_c   1.000
_cell.angle_alpha   90.00
_cell.angle_beta   90.00
_cell.angle_gamma   90.00
#
_symmetry.space_group_name_H-M   'P 1'
#
loop_
_entity.id
_entity.type
_entity.pdbx_description
1 polymer ?
#
loop_
_entity_poly.entity_id
_entity_poly.type
_entity_poly.pdbx_seq_one_letter_code
_entity_poly.pdbx_strand_id
1 'polypeptide(L)'
;MSWVWSGEQPLLKKGTLEYGKNYDGYWTGALFAAQLKERIIPAFEKAHGPEYQALIMVDNSQGHSVYAEDALLTSWMNLNPGGKQAKLCNGWFMKDGTQVEQAMVFPLDHPEYPGQAKGMKQRAKLLMCCKNTKPKEGDNIGAEKGKCKPESVDFCAKQILDLQPDFKEEKSLVQEIIMEAGHLCIFLPKFHCELNFIEYFWGAVNRYLRENCNYTFTGLQENMPKALASVPVTTIQKWEN
;
A
#
# COMPACT_ATOMS: atom_id res chain seq x y z
N MET A 1 -16.43 -1.78 -6.24
CA MET A 1 -16.21 -1.60 -7.69
C MET A 1 -15.65 -0.20 -7.86
N SER A 2 -14.38 -0.07 -8.24
CA SER A 2 -13.70 1.22 -8.36
C SER A 2 -13.47 1.55 -9.85
N TRP A 3 -13.78 2.77 -10.24
CA TRP A 3 -13.78 3.24 -11.62
C TRP A 3 -12.84 4.44 -11.76
N VAL A 4 -12.11 4.53 -12.88
CA VAL A 4 -11.16 5.61 -13.18
C VAL A 4 -11.87 6.81 -13.80
N TRP A 5 -11.51 8.01 -13.33
CA TRP A 5 -11.91 9.28 -13.94
C TRP A 5 -10.70 9.84 -14.71
N SER A 6 -10.82 10.03 -16.03
CA SER A 6 -9.83 10.75 -16.85
C SER A 6 -10.42 12.07 -17.38
N GLY A 7 -9.65 13.17 -17.32
CA GLY A 7 -10.02 14.52 -17.83
C GLY A 7 -9.74 15.69 -16.87
N GLU A 8 -9.43 16.88 -17.42
CA GLU A 8 -8.93 18.08 -16.70
C GLU A 8 -9.99 18.92 -15.94
N GLN A 9 -9.60 19.41 -14.74
CA GLN A 9 -10.16 20.50 -13.88
C GLN A 9 -11.27 20.16 -12.83
N PRO A 10 -11.41 20.93 -11.71
CA PRO A 10 -10.66 20.71 -10.48
C PRO A 10 -11.50 20.05 -9.37
N LEU A 11 -12.83 19.96 -9.50
CA LEU A 11 -13.70 19.39 -8.46
C LEU A 11 -15.00 18.76 -9.00
N LEU A 12 -15.40 19.03 -10.25
CA LEU A 12 -16.72 18.67 -10.78
C LEU A 12 -16.72 18.59 -12.33
N LYS A 13 -16.22 17.51 -12.96
CA LYS A 13 -16.72 17.09 -14.29
C LYS A 13 -16.43 15.63 -14.63
N LYS A 14 -17.44 15.01 -15.24
CA LYS A 14 -17.65 13.59 -15.59
C LYS A 14 -16.43 12.89 -16.19
N GLY A 15 -15.90 11.87 -15.51
CA GLY A 15 -15.22 10.76 -16.15
C GLY A 15 -16.26 9.93 -16.91
N THR A 16 -15.91 9.43 -18.11
CA THR A 16 -16.73 8.44 -18.78
C THR A 16 -16.51 7.11 -18.07
N LEU A 17 -17.60 6.52 -17.57
CA LEU A 17 -17.56 5.13 -17.12
C LEU A 17 -17.33 4.30 -18.38
N GLU A 18 -16.14 3.74 -18.55
CA GLU A 18 -15.81 2.88 -19.68
C GLU A 18 -15.18 1.59 -19.13
N TYR A 19 -15.57 0.46 -19.72
CA TYR A 19 -14.93 -0.83 -19.46
C TYR A 19 -14.32 -1.32 -20.78
N GLY A 20 -13.03 -1.59 -20.77
CA GLY A 20 -12.32 -2.14 -21.92
C GLY A 20 -12.03 -3.64 -21.75
N LYS A 21 -11.34 -4.21 -22.74
CA LYS A 21 -10.83 -5.59 -22.67
C LYS A 21 -9.51 -5.61 -21.89
N ASN A 22 -9.16 -6.74 -21.28
CA ASN A 22 -7.85 -6.94 -20.60
C ASN A 22 -7.52 -5.92 -19.49
N TYR A 23 -8.45 -5.72 -18.56
CA TYR A 23 -8.30 -4.77 -17.43
C TYR A 23 -8.23 -3.29 -17.82
N ASP A 24 -8.46 -2.96 -19.08
CA ASP A 24 -8.60 -1.59 -19.52
C ASP A 24 -9.81 -0.90 -18.84
N GLY A 25 -9.58 0.28 -18.28
CA GLY A 25 -10.52 1.02 -17.43
C GLY A 25 -10.52 0.65 -15.93
N TYR A 26 -9.71 -0.33 -15.48
CA TYR A 26 -9.65 -0.69 -14.07
C TYR A 26 -8.93 0.39 -13.24
N TRP A 27 -9.48 0.68 -12.07
CA TRP A 27 -8.86 1.61 -11.13
C TRP A 27 -7.76 0.93 -10.33
N THR A 28 -6.53 1.34 -10.60
CA THR A 28 -5.31 0.82 -9.97
C THR A 28 -4.82 1.76 -8.88
N GLY A 29 -3.97 1.27 -7.98
CA GLY A 29 -3.40 2.14 -6.96
C GLY A 29 -2.44 3.20 -7.50
N ALA A 30 -1.86 3.01 -8.68
CA ALA A 30 -1.14 4.07 -9.39
C ALA A 30 -2.08 5.23 -9.77
N LEU A 31 -3.29 4.91 -10.23
CA LEU A 31 -4.32 5.92 -10.54
C LEU A 31 -4.85 6.59 -9.29
N PHE A 32 -4.96 5.87 -8.16
CA PHE A 32 -5.30 6.47 -6.88
C PHE A 32 -4.20 7.42 -6.38
N ALA A 33 -2.93 7.02 -6.45
CA ALA A 33 -1.78 7.86 -6.11
C ALA A 33 -1.74 9.14 -6.97
N ALA A 34 -1.97 9.02 -8.27
CA ALA A 34 -2.10 10.17 -9.17
C ALA A 34 -3.27 11.07 -8.76
N GLN A 35 -4.44 10.49 -8.46
CA GLN A 35 -5.61 11.24 -8.01
C GLN A 35 -5.35 12.00 -6.70
N LEU A 36 -4.62 11.41 -5.75
CA LEU A 36 -4.21 12.07 -4.52
C LEU A 36 -3.34 13.30 -4.81
N LYS A 37 -2.26 13.11 -5.57
CA LYS A 37 -1.30 14.16 -5.92
C LYS A 37 -1.91 15.28 -6.76
N GLU A 38 -2.68 14.94 -7.77
CA GLU A 38 -3.11 15.88 -8.81
C GLU A 38 -4.46 16.53 -8.51
N ARG A 39 -5.27 15.93 -7.63
CA ARG A 39 -6.66 16.36 -7.41
C ARG A 39 -6.98 16.56 -5.94
N ILE A 40 -6.91 15.52 -5.12
CA ILE A 40 -7.47 15.55 -3.75
C ILE A 40 -6.71 16.56 -2.87
N ILE A 41 -5.39 16.45 -2.82
CA ILE A 41 -4.54 17.32 -2.00
C ILE A 41 -4.63 18.78 -2.49
N PRO A 42 -4.40 19.08 -3.79
CA PRO A 42 -4.53 20.46 -4.29
C PRO A 42 -5.91 21.08 -4.07
N ALA A 43 -6.97 20.27 -4.16
CA ALA A 43 -8.33 20.76 -3.92
C ALA A 43 -8.56 21.13 -2.45
N PHE A 44 -8.06 20.32 -1.52
CA PHE A 44 -8.10 20.63 -0.08
C PHE A 44 -7.32 21.91 0.23
N GLU A 45 -6.06 21.98 -0.19
CA GLU A 45 -5.20 23.14 0.05
C GLU A 45 -5.79 24.43 -0.53
N LYS A 46 -6.41 24.34 -1.73
CA LYS A 46 -7.09 25.49 -2.34
C LYS A 46 -8.35 25.91 -1.57
N ALA A 47 -9.08 24.97 -0.99
CA ALA A 47 -10.33 25.26 -0.28
C ALA A 47 -10.09 25.81 1.14
N HIS A 48 -9.02 25.36 1.81
CA HIS A 48 -8.78 25.66 3.23
C HIS A 48 -7.58 26.58 3.48
N GLY A 49 -6.56 26.55 2.62
CA GLY A 49 -5.29 27.26 2.83
C GLY A 49 -4.17 26.35 3.36
N PRO A 50 -2.91 26.77 3.23
CA PRO A 50 -1.73 25.98 3.59
C PRO A 50 -1.53 25.79 5.10
N GLU A 51 -2.20 26.56 5.95
CA GLU A 51 -2.13 26.43 7.41
C GLU A 51 -2.93 25.24 7.97
N TYR A 52 -3.77 24.61 7.14
CA TYR A 52 -4.58 23.47 7.55
C TYR A 52 -3.93 22.14 7.17
N GLN A 53 -4.02 21.19 8.09
CA GLN A 53 -3.58 19.82 7.88
C GLN A 53 -4.80 18.91 7.67
N ALA A 54 -4.88 18.24 6.51
CA ALA A 54 -5.91 17.23 6.28
C ALA A 54 -5.60 15.95 7.05
N LEU A 55 -6.63 15.32 7.61
CA LEU A 55 -6.59 13.92 8.02
C LEU A 55 -7.31 13.08 6.96
N ILE A 56 -6.56 12.32 6.18
CA ILE A 56 -7.09 11.48 5.10
C ILE A 56 -7.22 10.04 5.59
N MET A 57 -8.47 9.59 5.69
CA MET A 57 -8.81 8.21 6.01
C MET A 57 -8.87 7.38 4.73
N VAL A 58 -8.14 6.26 4.70
CA VAL A 58 -8.02 5.39 3.54
C VAL A 58 -8.48 3.98 3.90
N ASP A 59 -9.36 3.39 3.08
CA ASP A 59 -9.73 1.99 3.21
C ASP A 59 -8.51 1.08 3.00
N ASN A 60 -8.42 0.00 3.77
CA ASN A 60 -7.32 -0.96 3.67
C ASN A 60 -7.62 -2.02 2.60
N SER A 61 -7.81 -1.52 1.38
CA SER A 61 -7.98 -2.32 0.17
C SER A 61 -6.65 -2.51 -0.56
N GLN A 62 -6.54 -3.60 -1.32
CA GLN A 62 -5.34 -3.87 -2.12
C GLN A 62 -5.04 -2.75 -3.14
N GLY A 63 -6.06 -2.03 -3.61
CA GLY A 63 -5.89 -0.90 -4.52
C GLY A 63 -5.24 0.32 -3.87
N HIS A 64 -5.27 0.43 -2.54
CA HIS A 64 -4.65 1.55 -1.80
C HIS A 64 -3.30 1.18 -1.19
N SER A 65 -2.98 -0.11 -1.09
CA SER A 65 -1.72 -0.62 -0.53
C SER A 65 -0.61 -0.80 -1.57
N VAL A 66 -0.52 0.12 -2.54
CA VAL A 66 0.63 0.15 -3.46
C VAL A 66 1.83 0.70 -2.72
N TYR A 67 2.99 0.09 -2.90
CA TYR A 67 4.27 0.54 -2.35
C TYR A 67 5.17 1.05 -3.47
N ALA A 68 6.21 1.82 -3.13
CA ALA A 68 7.27 2.17 -4.07
C ALA A 68 7.92 0.90 -4.67
N GLU A 69 8.46 0.96 -5.89
CA GLU A 69 9.00 -0.23 -6.59
C GLU A 69 10.20 -0.88 -5.88
N ASP A 70 10.87 -0.12 -5.03
CA ASP A 70 12.03 -0.50 -4.24
C ASP A 70 11.70 -0.65 -2.74
N ALA A 71 10.42 -0.65 -2.36
CA ALA A 71 10.00 -0.75 -0.96
C ALA A 71 10.49 -2.01 -0.22
N LEU A 72 10.75 -1.89 1.08
CA LEU A 72 11.23 -2.99 1.93
C LEU A 72 10.14 -4.03 2.21
N LEU A 73 9.88 -4.90 1.24
CA LEU A 73 8.87 -5.96 1.33
C LEU A 73 9.47 -7.34 1.14
N THR A 74 9.34 -8.20 2.15
CA THR A 74 9.84 -9.58 2.08
C THR A 74 9.17 -10.41 0.99
N SER A 75 7.92 -10.10 0.62
CA SER A 75 7.21 -10.74 -0.50
C SER A 75 7.85 -10.47 -1.86
N TRP A 76 8.72 -9.48 -1.97
CA TRP A 76 9.43 -9.13 -3.21
C TRP A 76 10.88 -9.63 -3.25
N MET A 77 11.29 -10.35 -2.21
CA MET A 77 12.63 -10.90 -2.07
C MET A 77 12.65 -12.40 -2.35
N ASN A 78 13.74 -12.87 -2.95
CA ASN A 78 14.05 -14.29 -2.98
C ASN A 78 14.72 -14.73 -1.68
N LEU A 79 14.65 -16.03 -1.38
CA LEU A 79 15.36 -16.60 -0.25
C LEU A 79 16.90 -16.46 -0.39
N ASN A 80 17.39 -16.69 -1.61
CA ASN A 80 18.80 -16.60 -1.99
C ASN A 80 19.03 -15.37 -2.91
N PRO A 81 20.27 -14.91 -3.08
CA PRO A 81 20.60 -13.82 -4.00
C PRO A 81 20.22 -14.11 -5.45
N GLY A 82 20.02 -13.04 -6.21
CA GLY A 82 19.81 -13.13 -7.65
C GLY A 82 18.43 -13.65 -8.06
N GLY A 83 18.34 -14.13 -9.31
CA GLY A 83 17.06 -14.47 -9.93
C GLY A 83 16.17 -13.25 -10.20
N LYS A 84 14.92 -13.49 -10.58
CA LYS A 84 13.92 -12.43 -10.76
C LYS A 84 13.35 -12.04 -9.39
N GLN A 85 13.89 -11.00 -8.78
CA GLN A 85 13.38 -10.34 -7.57
C GLN A 85 13.54 -8.82 -7.68
N ALA A 86 12.83 -8.08 -6.83
CA ALA A 86 12.95 -6.63 -6.79
C ALA A 86 14.33 -6.19 -6.24
N LYS A 87 14.79 -5.02 -6.67
CA LYS A 87 15.97 -4.35 -6.10
C LYS A 87 15.47 -3.34 -5.08
N LEU A 88 15.47 -3.75 -3.81
CA LEU A 88 14.94 -2.91 -2.74
C LEU A 88 15.91 -1.77 -2.39
N CYS A 89 15.37 -0.69 -1.83
CA CYS A 89 16.12 0.42 -1.25
C CYS A 89 16.91 -0.06 -0.04
N ASN A 90 17.86 0.75 0.44
CA ASN A 90 18.66 0.38 1.61
C ASN A 90 17.78 0.37 2.87
N GLY A 91 17.83 -0.75 3.59
CA GLY A 91 17.19 -0.85 4.90
C GLY A 91 18.13 -0.41 6.02
N TRP A 92 17.71 -0.62 7.26
CA TRP A 92 18.52 -0.30 8.42
C TRP A 92 18.18 -1.20 9.60
N PHE A 93 19.12 -1.35 10.53
CA PHE A 93 18.87 -2.06 11.76
C PHE A 93 19.58 -1.39 12.93
N MET A 94 19.09 -1.66 14.15
CA MET A 94 19.74 -1.18 15.36
C MET A 94 20.85 -2.12 15.78
N LYS A 95 22.05 -1.56 15.98
CA LYS A 95 23.21 -2.25 16.58
C LYS A 95 23.71 -1.41 17.74
N ASP A 96 23.68 -1.97 18.95
CA ASP A 96 24.15 -1.31 20.17
C ASP A 96 23.58 0.12 20.36
N GLY A 97 22.28 0.30 20.07
CA GLY A 97 21.59 1.59 20.16
C GLY A 97 21.84 2.56 19.00
N THR A 98 22.63 2.18 18.00
CA THR A 98 22.90 3.00 16.81
C THR A 98 22.22 2.41 15.58
N GLN A 99 21.59 3.26 14.76
CA GLN A 99 21.03 2.85 13.47
C GLN A 99 22.17 2.64 12.46
N VAL A 100 22.24 1.44 11.89
CA VAL A 100 23.23 1.05 10.89
C VAL A 100 22.51 0.77 9.57
N GLU A 101 22.92 1.47 8.53
CA GLU A 101 22.41 1.25 7.17
C GLU A 101 22.80 -0.14 6.66
N GLN A 102 21.88 -0.78 5.93
CA GLN A 102 22.05 -2.11 5.38
C GLN A 102 21.66 -2.15 3.91
N ALA A 103 22.69 -2.13 3.05
CA ALA A 103 22.53 -2.25 1.61
C ALA A 103 21.77 -3.53 1.20
N MET A 104 20.85 -3.40 0.24
CA MET A 104 20.00 -4.50 -0.26
C MET A 104 20.46 -5.10 -1.58
N VAL A 105 21.46 -4.45 -2.20
CA VAL A 105 22.15 -4.91 -3.39
C VAL A 105 23.61 -5.16 -3.01
N PHE A 106 24.20 -6.20 -3.59
CA PHE A 106 25.64 -6.43 -3.47
C PHE A 106 26.43 -5.39 -4.26
N PRO A 107 27.62 -5.00 -3.80
CA PRO A 107 28.47 -4.09 -4.56
C PRO A 107 28.93 -4.75 -5.87
N LEU A 108 29.36 -3.93 -6.83
CA LEU A 108 29.75 -4.41 -8.17
C LEU A 108 31.02 -5.27 -8.16
N ASP A 109 31.83 -5.18 -7.11
CA ASP A 109 33.04 -5.96 -6.90
C ASP A 109 32.80 -7.25 -6.08
N HIS A 110 31.54 -7.58 -5.76
CA HIS A 110 31.24 -8.78 -4.99
C HIS A 110 31.65 -10.04 -5.78
N PRO A 111 32.41 -10.98 -5.18
CA PRO A 111 33.04 -12.08 -5.92
C PRO A 111 32.06 -13.04 -6.59
N GLU A 112 30.87 -13.21 -6.01
CA GLU A 112 29.89 -14.21 -6.46
C GLU A 112 28.58 -13.61 -7.00
N TYR A 113 28.25 -12.37 -6.61
CA TYR A 113 26.93 -11.77 -6.84
C TYR A 113 27.03 -10.27 -7.19
N PRO A 114 27.91 -9.86 -8.11
CA PRO A 114 28.16 -8.44 -8.38
C PRO A 114 26.87 -7.72 -8.83
N GLY A 115 26.46 -6.68 -8.09
CA GLY A 115 25.26 -5.88 -8.40
C GLY A 115 23.91 -6.59 -8.29
N GLN A 116 23.87 -7.82 -7.75
CA GLN A 116 22.63 -8.57 -7.57
C GLN A 116 21.91 -8.21 -6.27
N ALA A 117 20.59 -8.33 -6.26
CA ALA A 117 19.79 -8.18 -5.05
C ALA A 117 20.12 -9.29 -4.03
N LYS A 118 20.19 -8.92 -2.75
CA LYS A 118 20.44 -9.85 -1.64
C LYS A 118 19.18 -10.65 -1.32
N GLY A 119 19.35 -11.93 -1.03
CA GLY A 119 18.26 -12.78 -0.55
C GLY A 119 17.96 -12.61 0.94
N MET A 120 16.79 -13.10 1.36
CA MET A 120 16.34 -13.06 2.75
C MET A 120 17.30 -13.78 3.72
N LYS A 121 17.94 -14.88 3.31
CA LYS A 121 18.87 -15.62 4.19
C LYS A 121 20.07 -14.78 4.62
N GLN A 122 20.71 -14.10 3.68
CA GLN A 122 21.86 -13.24 3.97
C GLN A 122 21.48 -12.10 4.91
N ARG A 123 20.29 -11.52 4.70
CA ARG A 123 19.75 -10.45 5.53
C ARG A 123 19.46 -10.91 6.95
N ALA A 124 18.71 -12.01 7.11
CA ALA A 124 18.38 -12.56 8.42
C ALA A 124 19.64 -12.97 9.21
N LYS A 125 20.64 -13.56 8.53
CA LYS A 125 21.92 -13.92 9.16
C LYS A 125 22.67 -12.70 9.73
N LEU A 126 22.73 -11.59 8.98
CA LEU A 126 23.41 -10.37 9.46
C LEU A 126 22.74 -9.82 10.72
N LEU A 127 21.41 -9.80 10.74
CA LEU A 127 20.61 -9.33 11.87
C LEU A 127 20.84 -10.16 13.15
N MET A 128 20.91 -11.49 13.03
CA MET A 128 21.20 -12.36 14.17
C MET A 128 22.60 -12.13 14.74
N CYS A 129 23.61 -11.96 13.88
CA CYS A 129 24.98 -11.64 14.30
C CYS A 129 25.07 -10.31 15.06
N CYS A 130 24.28 -9.31 14.67
CA CYS A 130 24.33 -7.99 15.29
C CYS A 130 23.60 -7.92 16.64
N LYS A 131 22.62 -8.80 16.89
CA LYS A 131 21.86 -8.82 18.16
C LYS A 131 22.54 -9.63 19.28
N ASN A 132 23.77 -10.12 19.09
CA ASN A 132 24.45 -11.07 20.00
C ASN A 132 23.62 -12.32 20.36
N THR A 133 22.52 -12.55 19.64
CA THR A 133 21.87 -13.84 19.54
C THR A 133 22.80 -14.76 18.79
N LYS A 134 23.71 -15.39 19.53
CA LYS A 134 24.33 -16.62 19.05
C LYS A 134 23.17 -17.55 18.67
N PRO A 135 23.18 -18.19 17.50
CA PRO A 135 22.44 -19.43 17.41
C PRO A 135 22.91 -20.29 18.58
N LYS A 136 22.01 -20.67 19.49
CA LYS A 136 22.31 -21.74 20.44
C LYS A 136 22.84 -22.93 19.63
N GLU A 137 23.74 -23.73 20.18
CA GLU A 137 23.95 -25.07 19.61
C GLU A 137 22.58 -25.77 19.64
N GLY A 138 22.00 -25.99 18.46
CA GLY A 138 20.61 -26.44 18.27
C GLY A 138 19.62 -25.37 17.75
N ASP A 139 20.00 -24.10 17.66
CA ASP A 139 19.27 -23.09 16.89
C ASP A 139 19.62 -23.27 15.42
N ASN A 140 18.69 -23.98 14.80
CA ASN A 140 18.62 -24.41 13.43
C ASN A 140 18.63 -23.24 12.42
N ILE A 141 19.77 -22.57 12.23
CA ILE A 141 20.02 -21.77 11.02
C ILE A 141 20.25 -22.70 9.80
N GLY A 142 20.42 -24.00 10.07
CA GLY A 142 20.04 -25.11 9.19
C GLY A 142 19.63 -26.26 10.12
N ALA A 143 18.43 -26.83 9.96
CA ALA A 143 17.84 -27.60 11.03
C ALA A 143 18.47 -28.98 11.32
N GLU A 144 18.91 -29.23 12.56
CA GLU A 144 18.99 -30.55 13.14
C GLU A 144 17.58 -31.08 13.47
N LYS A 145 17.41 -32.36 13.12
CA LYS A 145 16.16 -33.07 12.86
C LYS A 145 15.20 -33.01 14.04
N GLY A 146 14.00 -32.47 13.79
CA GLY A 146 12.81 -32.87 14.55
C GLY A 146 11.73 -31.81 14.80
N LYS A 147 12.01 -30.50 14.63
CA LYS A 147 11.00 -29.46 14.98
C LYS A 147 10.83 -28.28 14.01
N CYS A 148 11.48 -28.29 12.85
CA CYS A 148 11.15 -27.37 11.75
C CYS A 148 10.76 -28.21 10.54
N LYS A 149 9.50 -28.08 10.08
CA LYS A 149 9.02 -28.77 8.88
C LYS A 149 9.83 -28.26 7.66
N PRO A 150 10.03 -29.05 6.60
CA PRO A 150 10.77 -28.64 5.40
C PRO A 150 10.24 -27.35 4.74
N GLU A 151 8.99 -26.99 5.02
CA GLU A 151 8.30 -25.78 4.57
C GLU A 151 8.60 -24.53 5.46
N SER A 152 9.44 -24.63 6.50
CA SER A 152 9.51 -23.62 7.58
C SER A 152 10.80 -22.80 7.67
N VAL A 153 11.84 -23.06 6.87
CA VAL A 153 13.07 -22.22 6.87
C VAL A 153 12.79 -20.87 6.21
N ASP A 154 11.95 -20.88 5.16
CA ASP A 154 11.48 -19.69 4.44
C ASP A 154 10.60 -18.81 5.34
N PHE A 155 9.72 -19.45 6.11
CA PHE A 155 8.86 -18.79 7.09
C PHE A 155 9.67 -18.06 8.17
N CYS A 156 10.72 -18.69 8.70
CA CYS A 156 11.56 -18.07 9.72
C CYS A 156 12.32 -16.84 9.20
N ALA A 157 12.94 -16.91 8.01
CA ALA A 157 13.69 -15.77 7.46
C ALA A 157 12.78 -14.60 7.12
N LYS A 158 11.64 -14.88 6.48
CA LYS A 158 10.61 -13.87 6.20
C LYS A 158 10.10 -13.22 7.48
N GLN A 159 9.71 -14.00 8.48
CA GLN A 159 9.23 -13.46 9.76
C GLN A 159 10.27 -12.59 10.47
N ILE A 160 11.55 -12.98 10.45
CA ILE A 160 12.62 -12.17 11.06
C ILE A 160 12.68 -10.79 10.40
N LEU A 161 12.59 -10.75 9.07
CA LEU A 161 12.64 -9.50 8.31
C LEU A 161 11.36 -8.69 8.49
N ASP A 162 10.18 -9.30 8.39
CA ASP A 162 8.87 -8.66 8.65
C ASP A 162 8.79 -8.09 10.08
N LEU A 163 9.59 -8.60 11.01
CA LEU A 163 9.66 -8.10 12.38
C LEU A 163 10.67 -6.95 12.57
N GLN A 164 11.55 -6.68 11.60
CA GLN A 164 12.48 -5.56 11.70
C GLN A 164 11.75 -4.22 11.59
N PRO A 165 12.23 -3.19 12.32
CA PRO A 165 11.60 -1.87 12.32
C PRO A 165 11.50 -1.25 10.92
N ASP A 166 12.56 -1.31 10.13
CA ASP A 166 12.60 -0.77 8.76
C ASP A 166 11.53 -1.41 7.85
N PHE A 167 11.34 -2.73 7.90
CA PHE A 167 10.28 -3.42 7.16
C PHE A 167 8.87 -3.14 7.70
N LYS A 168 8.71 -2.92 9.01
CA LYS A 168 7.41 -2.63 9.63
C LYS A 168 6.94 -1.20 9.41
N GLU A 169 7.91 -0.28 9.39
CA GLU A 169 7.67 1.15 9.23
C GLU A 169 7.58 1.55 7.76
N GLU A 170 7.82 0.61 6.84
CA GLU A 170 7.63 0.78 5.41
C GLU A 170 6.21 1.26 5.12
N LYS A 171 6.12 2.45 4.53
CA LYS A 171 4.85 3.09 4.24
C LYS A 171 4.38 2.72 2.85
N SER A 172 3.06 2.61 2.69
CA SER A 172 2.50 2.55 1.33
C SER A 172 2.76 3.87 0.61
N LEU A 173 2.84 3.82 -0.71
CA LEU A 173 2.97 4.98 -1.59
C LEU A 173 1.89 6.02 -1.29
N VAL A 174 0.67 5.59 -0.99
CA VAL A 174 -0.43 6.48 -0.60
C VAL A 174 -0.09 7.27 0.68
N GLN A 175 0.44 6.61 1.71
CA GLN A 175 0.84 7.29 2.95
C GLN A 175 1.97 8.27 2.70
N GLU A 176 3.00 7.86 1.94
CA GLU A 176 4.12 8.74 1.61
C GLU A 176 3.64 10.00 0.92
N ILE A 177 2.81 9.87 -0.11
CA ILE A 177 2.25 11.01 -0.85
C ILE A 177 1.53 12.00 0.06
N ILE A 178 0.69 11.49 0.95
CA ILE A 178 -0.12 12.30 1.86
C ILE A 178 0.80 12.99 2.89
N MET A 179 1.75 12.25 3.45
CA MET A 179 2.67 12.76 4.48
C MET A 179 3.70 13.74 3.93
N GLU A 180 4.21 13.53 2.72
CA GLU A 180 5.11 14.45 2.02
C GLU A 180 4.43 15.79 1.70
N ALA A 181 3.11 15.77 1.44
CA ALA A 181 2.29 16.98 1.32
C ALA A 181 2.00 17.66 2.68
N GLY A 182 2.53 17.15 3.78
CA GLY A 182 2.31 17.71 5.11
C GLY A 182 0.95 17.36 5.72
N HIS A 183 0.26 16.33 5.21
CA HIS A 183 -1.02 15.85 5.73
C HIS A 183 -0.89 14.54 6.51
N LEU A 184 -1.96 14.16 7.22
CA LEU A 184 -2.01 12.92 8.00
C LEU A 184 -2.77 11.84 7.25
N CYS A 185 -2.29 10.59 7.33
CA CYS A 185 -2.94 9.43 6.71
C CYS A 185 -3.26 8.38 7.77
N ILE A 186 -4.51 7.88 7.79
CA ILE A 186 -4.91 6.73 8.60
C ILE A 186 -5.49 5.66 7.69
N PHE A 187 -4.94 4.45 7.77
CA PHE A 187 -5.55 3.27 7.16
C PHE A 187 -6.55 2.66 8.13
N LEU A 188 -7.76 2.39 7.63
CA LEU A 188 -8.79 1.70 8.41
C LEU A 188 -8.39 0.23 8.68
N PRO A 189 -8.92 -0.38 9.75
CA PRO A 189 -8.71 -1.80 9.98
C PRO A 189 -9.19 -2.64 8.78
N LYS A 190 -8.38 -3.61 8.39
CA LYS A 190 -8.70 -4.49 7.25
C LYS A 190 -9.96 -5.30 7.56
N PHE A 191 -10.88 -5.37 6.59
CA PHE A 191 -12.15 -6.09 6.67
C PHE A 191 -13.17 -5.52 7.67
N HIS A 192 -13.04 -4.23 8.00
CA HIS A 192 -13.98 -3.51 8.86
C HIS A 192 -14.66 -2.36 8.10
N CYS A 193 -15.44 -2.69 7.08
CA CYS A 193 -16.10 -1.69 6.23
C CYS A 193 -17.17 -0.87 6.97
N GLU A 194 -17.68 -1.38 8.10
CA GLU A 194 -18.58 -0.67 9.01
C GLU A 194 -17.96 0.59 9.63
N LEU A 195 -16.63 0.67 9.67
CA LEU A 195 -15.90 1.85 10.16
C LEU A 195 -15.65 2.89 9.07
N ASN A 196 -15.94 2.56 7.82
CA ASN A 196 -15.69 3.43 6.68
C ASN A 196 -16.98 4.15 6.28
N PHE A 197 -17.15 5.40 6.73
CA PHE A 197 -18.39 6.15 6.50
C PHE A 197 -18.72 6.35 5.01
N ILE A 198 -17.73 6.29 4.11
CA ILE A 198 -17.96 6.36 2.66
C ILE A 198 -18.83 5.21 2.16
N GLU A 199 -18.88 4.08 2.88
CA GLU A 199 -19.75 2.94 2.55
C GLU A 199 -21.23 3.31 2.72
N TYR A 200 -21.58 4.20 3.66
CA TYR A 200 -22.95 4.72 3.76
C TYR A 200 -23.31 5.61 2.57
N PHE A 201 -22.37 6.46 2.12
CA PHE A 201 -22.52 7.26 0.91
C PHE A 201 -22.75 6.37 -0.31
N TRP A 202 -21.89 5.38 -0.52
CA TRP A 202 -22.05 4.43 -1.63
C TRP A 202 -23.29 3.56 -1.48
N GLY A 203 -23.70 3.22 -0.26
CA GLY A 203 -24.96 2.52 0.00
C GLY A 203 -26.17 3.31 -0.49
N ALA A 204 -26.21 4.62 -0.21
CA ALA A 204 -27.27 5.51 -0.69
C ALA A 204 -27.24 5.68 -2.23
N VAL A 205 -26.05 5.89 -2.81
CA VAL A 205 -25.86 5.96 -4.26
C VAL A 205 -26.33 4.67 -4.95
N ASN A 206 -25.92 3.52 -4.43
CA ASN A 206 -26.30 2.21 -4.97
C ASN A 206 -27.80 1.95 -4.87
N ARG A 207 -28.44 2.38 -3.77
CA ARG A 207 -29.89 2.31 -3.63
C ARG A 207 -30.60 3.14 -4.70
N TYR A 208 -30.19 4.40 -4.89
CA TYR A 208 -30.73 5.25 -5.94
C TYR A 208 -30.61 4.58 -7.31
N LEU A 209 -29.43 4.06 -7.63
CA LEU A 209 -29.18 3.39 -8.91
C LEU A 209 -30.07 2.15 -9.09
N ARG A 210 -30.27 1.34 -8.05
CA ARG A 210 -31.18 0.17 -8.12
C ARG A 210 -32.64 0.56 -8.39
N GLU A 211 -33.08 1.68 -7.83
CA GLU A 211 -34.45 2.18 -7.98
C GLU A 211 -34.67 2.90 -9.33
N ASN A 212 -33.62 3.43 -9.96
CA ASN A 212 -33.71 4.32 -11.13
C ASN A 212 -33.01 3.81 -12.40
N CYS A 213 -32.25 2.71 -12.35
CA CYS A 213 -31.60 2.11 -13.51
C CYS A 213 -32.31 0.84 -13.97
N ASN A 214 -32.33 0.63 -15.28
CA ASN A 214 -32.83 -0.59 -15.94
C ASN A 214 -31.74 -1.68 -16.09
N TYR A 215 -30.71 -1.66 -15.26
CA TYR A 215 -29.55 -2.57 -15.32
C TYR A 215 -28.79 -2.58 -16.67
N THR A 216 -28.91 -1.51 -17.48
CA THR A 216 -28.07 -1.29 -18.66
C THR A 216 -26.90 -0.38 -18.33
N PHE A 217 -25.79 -0.53 -19.05
CA PHE A 217 -24.62 0.33 -18.87
C PHE A 217 -24.92 1.80 -19.18
N THR A 218 -25.64 2.07 -20.26
CA THR A 218 -26.11 3.42 -20.61
C THR A 218 -27.00 4.00 -19.51
N GLY A 219 -27.94 3.20 -19.00
CA GLY A 219 -28.78 3.62 -17.88
C GLY A 219 -27.99 3.91 -16.60
N LEU A 220 -26.90 3.18 -16.36
CA LEU A 220 -25.97 3.45 -15.26
C LEU A 220 -25.21 4.78 -15.49
N GLN A 221 -24.65 4.99 -16.68
CA GLN A 221 -23.93 6.23 -17.03
C GLN A 221 -24.81 7.48 -16.90
N GLU A 222 -26.06 7.40 -17.34
CA GLU A 222 -27.02 8.51 -17.28
C GLU A 222 -27.45 8.85 -15.85
N ASN A 223 -27.58 7.84 -14.99
CA ASN A 223 -28.08 8.01 -13.63
C ASN A 223 -26.98 8.17 -12.58
N MET A 224 -25.74 7.77 -12.84
CA MET A 224 -24.62 7.91 -11.89
C MET A 224 -24.46 9.36 -11.36
N PRO A 225 -24.44 10.41 -12.21
CA PRO A 225 -24.34 11.78 -11.70
C PRO A 225 -25.53 12.19 -10.84
N LYS A 226 -26.74 11.70 -11.16
CA LYS A 226 -27.96 11.98 -10.38
C LYS A 226 -27.91 11.28 -9.03
N ALA A 227 -27.43 10.04 -9.01
CA ALA A 227 -27.25 9.25 -7.79
C ALA A 227 -26.23 9.91 -6.86
N LEU A 228 -25.08 10.35 -7.38
CA LEU A 228 -24.07 11.08 -6.61
C LEU A 228 -24.62 12.39 -6.02
N ALA A 229 -25.40 13.14 -6.82
CA ALA A 229 -26.04 14.39 -6.37
C ALA A 229 -27.23 14.15 -5.41
N SER A 230 -27.77 12.93 -5.34
CA SER A 230 -28.93 12.60 -4.51
C SER A 230 -28.64 12.56 -3.01
N VAL A 231 -27.36 12.49 -2.62
CA VAL A 231 -26.93 12.42 -1.22
C VAL A 231 -26.57 13.82 -0.72
N PRO A 232 -27.37 14.43 0.18
CA PRO A 232 -27.09 15.78 0.68
C PRO A 232 -25.83 15.81 1.55
N VAL A 233 -25.08 16.91 1.49
CA VAL A 233 -23.89 17.13 2.35
C VAL A 233 -24.24 17.01 3.83
N THR A 234 -25.41 17.49 4.24
CA THR A 234 -25.90 17.36 5.63
C THR A 234 -26.09 15.92 6.09
N THR A 235 -26.33 14.99 5.15
CA THR A 235 -26.43 13.56 5.46
C THR A 235 -25.03 12.97 5.58
N ILE A 236 -24.10 13.35 4.71
CA ILE A 236 -22.70 12.90 4.75
C ILE A 236 -22.06 13.28 6.09
N GLN A 237 -22.24 14.52 6.54
CA GLN A 237 -21.72 15.02 7.82
C GLN A 237 -22.26 14.26 9.04
N LYS A 238 -23.44 13.64 8.94
CA LYS A 238 -23.99 12.80 10.03
C LYS A 238 -23.36 11.41 10.11
N TRP A 239 -22.67 10.96 9.05
CA TRP A 239 -21.97 9.67 9.06
C TRP A 239 -20.52 9.80 9.53
N GLU A 240 -20.00 11.02 9.61
CA GLU A 240 -18.66 11.31 10.12
C GLU A 240 -18.58 11.25 11.66
N ASN A 241 -19.72 11.42 12.34
CA ASN A 241 -19.83 11.50 13.81
C ASN A 241 -20.66 10.34 14.37
#